data_AF-A0A6B2DAL0-F1
#
_entry.id   AF-A0A6B2DAL0-F1
#
_cell.length_a   1.000
_cell.length_b   1.000
_cell.length_c   1.000
_cell.angle_alpha   90.00
_cell.angle_beta   90.00
_cell.angle_gamma   90.00
#
_symmetry.space_group_name_H-M   'P 1'
#
loop_
_entity.id
_entity.type
_entity.pdbx_description
1 polymer ?
#
loop_
_entity_poly.entity_id
_entity_poly.type
_entity_poly.pdbx_seq_one_letter_code
_entity_poly.pdbx_strand_id
1 'polypeptide(L)'
;MCAGWAGCHDGDELLALRLAVFSGQISPETAQSVVNYRSPVPLFDSGAEAAIHGVRDIDIPDSAALRAIEKIRRVRGDISETA
;
A
#
# COMPACT_ATOMS: atom_id res chain seq x y z
N MET A 1 8.22 4.47 0.23
CA MET A 1 7.91 3.15 0.83
C MET A 1 6.47 3.16 1.29
N CYS A 2 5.71 2.07 1.10
CA CYS A 2 4.33 2.01 1.56
C CYS A 2 4.23 1.36 2.95
N ALA A 3 3.20 1.75 3.70
CA ALA A 3 2.90 1.25 5.04
C ALA A 3 2.84 -0.28 5.11
N GLY A 4 2.18 -0.91 4.13
CA GLY A 4 2.05 -2.37 4.04
C GLY A 4 3.40 -3.05 3.95
N TRP A 5 4.26 -2.62 3.02
CA TRP A 5 5.59 -3.20 2.86
C TRP A 5 6.46 -3.02 4.11
N ALA A 6 6.45 -1.83 4.72
CA ALA A 6 7.27 -1.54 5.90
C ALA A 6 6.80 -2.29 7.16
N GLY A 7 5.51 -2.61 7.26
CA GLY A 7 4.93 -3.23 8.45
C GLY A 7 4.56 -4.72 8.32
N CYS A 8 4.54 -5.31 7.12
CA CYS A 8 4.23 -6.75 6.94
C CYS A 8 5.37 -7.68 7.37
N HIS A 9 6.61 -7.19 7.41
CA HIS A 9 7.76 -7.98 7.83
C HIS A 9 8.51 -7.16 8.88
N ASP A 10 8.60 -7.65 10.12
CA ASP A 10 9.20 -6.96 11.25
C ASP A 10 10.52 -6.28 10.86
N GLY A 11 10.53 -4.94 10.97
CA GLY A 11 11.36 -4.06 10.15
C GLY A 11 12.87 -4.30 10.16
N ASP A 12 13.41 -4.92 11.21
CA ASP A 12 14.85 -5.19 11.34
C ASP A 12 15.35 -6.27 10.36
N GLU A 13 14.47 -7.18 9.93
CA GLU A 13 14.80 -8.27 9.00
C GLU A 13 14.61 -7.90 7.52
N LEU A 14 14.27 -6.64 7.24
CA LEU A 14 14.13 -6.13 5.86
C LEU A 14 15.50 -6.02 5.18
N LEU A 15 15.92 -7.09 4.49
CA LEU A 15 17.17 -7.14 3.73
C LEU A 15 17.33 -5.94 2.78
N ALA A 16 16.27 -5.55 2.08
CA ALA A 16 16.29 -4.41 1.17
C ALA A 16 16.62 -3.09 1.89
N LEU A 17 16.12 -2.91 3.12
CA LEU A 17 16.41 -1.73 3.93
C LEU A 17 17.88 -1.72 4.36
N ARG A 18 18.41 -2.87 4.77
CA ARG A 18 19.82 -3.06 5.13
C ARG A 18 20.76 -2.80 3.95
N LEU A 19 20.41 -3.29 2.76
CA LEU A 19 21.18 -3.03 1.53
C LEU A 19 21.17 -1.54 1.16
N ALA A 20 20.04 -0.85 1.32
CA ALA A 20 19.93 0.58 1.03
C ALA A 20 20.76 1.45 1.99
N VAL A 21 20.88 1.05 3.27
CA VAL A 21 21.80 1.69 4.22
C VAL A 21 23.25 1.40 3.84
N PHE A 22 23.58 0.13 3.56
CA PHE A 22 24.93 -0.28 3.18
C PHE A 22 25.43 0.41 1.90
N SER A 23 24.56 0.57 0.91
CA SER A 23 24.87 1.25 -0.35
C SER A 23 24.89 2.77 -0.25
N GLY A 24 24.54 3.35 0.91
CA GLY A 24 24.45 4.78 1.13
C GLY A 24 23.27 5.47 0.43
N GLN A 25 22.28 4.70 -0.04
CA GLN A 25 21.08 5.26 -0.67
C GLN A 25 20.14 5.92 0.35
N ILE A 26 20.17 5.47 1.60
CA ILE A 26 19.44 6.08 2.73
C ILE A 26 20.34 6.14 3.97
N SER A 27 20.02 7.05 4.88
CA SER A 27 20.70 7.15 6.17
C SER A 27 20.18 6.09 7.17
N PRO A 28 20.97 5.74 8.21
CA PRO A 28 20.49 4.88 9.30
C PRO A 28 19.24 5.44 10.00
N GLU A 29 19.13 6.76 10.15
CA GLU A 29 17.98 7.43 10.76
C GLU A 29 16.72 7.30 9.90
N THR A 30 16.90 7.36 8.58
CA THR A 30 15.83 7.10 7.62
C THR A 30 15.34 5.66 7.76
N ALA A 31 16.26 4.69 7.81
CA ALA A 31 15.93 3.29 8.02
C ALA A 31 15.18 3.07 9.35
N GLN A 32 15.64 3.68 10.44
CA GLN A 32 14.97 3.60 11.75
C GLN A 32 13.54 4.17 11.70
N SER A 33 13.32 5.24 10.93
CA SER A 33 11.99 5.82 10.74
C SER A 33 11.04 4.86 10.03
N VAL A 34 11.55 3.99 9.15
CA VAL A 34 10.77 2.93 8.50
C VAL A 34 10.36 1.86 9.50
N VAL A 35 11.30 1.38 10.30
CA VAL A 35 11.07 0.33 11.32
C VAL A 35 10.06 0.79 12.37
N ASN A 36 10.15 2.06 12.77
CA ASN A 36 9.28 2.66 13.77
C ASN A 36 7.91 3.08 13.19
N TYR A 37 7.74 3.07 11.87
CA TYR A 37 6.48 3.43 11.27
C TYR A 37 5.37 2.46 11.72
N ARG A 38 4.22 3.03 12.07
CA ARG A 38 3.00 2.28 12.40
C ARG A 38 1.86 2.82 11.54
N SER A 39 1.27 1.93 10.75
CA SER A 39 0.13 2.27 9.91
C SER A 39 -1.07 2.65 10.79
N PRO A 40 -1.78 3.76 10.50
CA PRO A 40 -3.02 4.10 11.21
C PRO A 40 -4.16 3.13 10.88
N VAL A 41 -4.01 2.34 9.81
CA VAL A 41 -4.94 1.29 9.41
C VAL A 41 -4.27 -0.07 9.64
N PRO A 42 -4.96 -1.05 10.24
CA PRO A 42 -4.42 -2.40 10.39
C PRO A 42 -3.89 -2.96 9.07
N LEU A 43 -2.71 -3.57 9.12
CA LEU A 43 -2.12 -4.23 7.97
C LEU A 43 -2.57 -5.69 7.92
N PHE A 44 -2.55 -6.28 6.73
CA PHE A 44 -2.69 -7.73 6.56
C PHE A 44 -1.42 -8.43 7.03
N ASP A 45 -1.54 -9.71 7.41
CA ASP A 45 -0.40 -10.49 7.92
C ASP A 45 0.57 -10.86 6.79
N SER A 46 0.13 -10.77 5.52
CA SER A 46 0.99 -10.96 4.36
C SER A 46 0.56 -10.13 3.14
N GLY A 47 1.50 -9.95 2.21
CA GLY A 47 1.20 -9.39 0.90
C GLY A 47 0.21 -10.23 0.09
N ALA A 48 0.19 -11.56 0.31
CA ALA A 48 -0.76 -12.46 -0.37
C ALA A 48 -2.21 -12.22 0.11
N GLU A 49 -2.41 -12.06 1.42
CA GLU A 49 -3.72 -11.70 1.97
C GLU A 49 -4.19 -10.32 1.50
N ALA A 50 -3.28 -9.34 1.48
CA ALA A 50 -3.59 -8.02 0.94
C ALA A 50 -4.02 -8.09 -0.53
N ALA A 51 -3.35 -8.92 -1.35
CA ALA A 51 -3.69 -9.12 -2.74
C ALA A 51 -5.06 -9.80 -2.90
N ILE A 52 -5.33 -10.88 -2.17
CA ILE A 52 -6.62 -11.58 -2.16
C ILE A 52 -7.75 -10.62 -1.77
N HIS A 53 -7.54 -9.83 -0.71
CA HIS A 53 -8.52 -8.83 -0.28
C HIS A 53 -8.75 -7.76 -1.35
N GLY A 54 -7.68 -7.24 -1.96
CA GLY A 54 -7.76 -6.16 -2.93
C GLY A 54 -8.49 -6.49 -4.23
N VAL A 55 -8.54 -7.77 -4.62
CA VAL A 55 -9.19 -8.21 -5.88
C VAL A 55 -10.55 -8.88 -5.67
N ARG A 56 -10.94 -9.19 -4.42
CA ARG A 56 -12.10 -10.04 -4.11
C ARG A 56 -13.40 -9.62 -4.78
N ASP A 57 -13.65 -8.32 -4.86
CA ASP A 57 -14.93 -7.75 -5.32
C ASP A 57 -14.74 -6.90 -6.60
N ILE A 58 -13.67 -7.17 -7.36
CA ILE A 58 -13.35 -6.36 -8.55
C ILE A 58 -14.34 -6.60 -9.70
N ASP A 59 -14.75 -7.86 -9.89
CA ASP A 59 -15.69 -8.27 -10.95
C ASP A 59 -17.15 -8.03 -10.55
N ILE A 60 -17.45 -8.13 -9.26
CA ILE A 60 -18.80 -7.95 -8.69
C ILE A 60 -18.71 -6.96 -7.52
N PRO A 61 -18.56 -5.66 -7.81
CA PRO A 61 -18.38 -4.64 -6.78
C PRO A 61 -19.66 -4.45 -5.96
N ASP A 62 -19.49 -4.18 -4.67
CA ASP A 62 -20.60 -3.88 -3.78
C ASP A 62 -21.22 -2.50 -4.03
N SER A 63 -22.35 -2.23 -3.37
CA SER A 63 -23.04 -0.94 -3.53
C SER A 63 -22.20 0.26 -3.10
N ALA A 64 -21.26 0.10 -2.16
CA ALA A 64 -20.41 1.19 -1.69
C ALA A 64 -19.32 1.52 -2.73
N ALA A 65 -18.71 0.50 -3.31
CA ALA A 65 -17.78 0.59 -4.42
C ALA A 65 -18.44 1.25 -5.64
N LEU A 66 -19.65 0.84 -6.02
CA LEU A 66 -20.39 1.47 -7.11
C LEU A 66 -20.65 2.97 -6.86
N ARG A 67 -21.01 3.36 -5.63
CA ARG A 67 -21.17 4.78 -5.26
C ARG A 67 -19.86 5.56 -5.37
N ALA A 68 -18.74 4.96 -4.98
CA ALA A 68 -17.43 5.58 -5.09
C ALA A 68 -17.00 5.77 -6.55
N ILE A 69 -17.21 4.75 -7.40
CA ILE A 69 -16.96 4.81 -8.85
C ILE A 69 -17.75 5.97 -9.47
N GLU A 70 -19.04 6.08 -9.19
CA GLU A 70 -19.89 7.14 -9.74
C GLU A 70 -19.45 8.54 -9.26
N LYS A 71 -19.06 8.67 -7.98
CA LYS A 71 -18.49 9.91 -7.46
C LYS A 71 -17.22 10.30 -8.23
N ILE A 72 -16.32 9.34 -8.50
CA ILE A 72 -15.08 9.59 -9.23
C ILE A 72 -15.41 10.01 -10.66
N ARG A 73 -16.26 9.28 -11.39
CA ARG A 73 -16.69 9.63 -12.76
C ARG A 73 -17.21 11.06 -12.87
N ARG A 74 -18.04 11.48 -11.91
CA ARG A 74 -18.60 12.84 -11.88
C ARG A 74 -17.55 13.93 -11.64
N VAL A 75 -16.56 13.67 -10.79
CA VAL A 75 -15.56 14.67 -10.36
C VAL A 75 -14.33 14.69 -11.26
N ARG A 76 -13.96 13.54 -11.83
CA ARG A 76 -12.76 13.29 -12.61
C ARG A 76 -13.11 12.97 -14.06
N GLY A 77 -13.75 13.93 -14.74
CA GLY A 77 -14.10 13.81 -16.17
C GLY A 77 -12.88 13.64 -17.09
N ASP A 78 -11.69 13.92 -16.60
CA ASP A 78 -10.39 13.72 -17.26
C ASP A 78 -9.82 12.29 -17.12
N ILE A 79 -10.42 11.43 -16.29
CA ILE A 79 -10.09 9.98 -16.19
C ILE A 79 -11.21 9.13 -16.82
N SER A 80 -12.27 9.75 -17.34
CA SER A 80 -13.29 9.02 -18.07
C SER A 80 -12.78 8.73 -19.48
N GLU A 81 -12.53 7.46 -19.79
CA GLU A 81 -12.35 7.00 -21.16
C GLU A 81 -13.57 7.39 -21.99
N THR A 82 -13.34 8.17 -23.05
CA THR A 82 -14.13 8.06 -24.27
C THR A 82 -14.13 6.60 -24.71
N ALA A 83 -15.33 6.02 -24.76
CA ALA A 83 -15.61 4.72 -25.34
C ALA A 83 -15.15 4.62 -26.81
#